data_AF-A0A1X7CFL9-F1
#
_entry.id   AF-A0A1X7CFL9-F1
#
_cell.length_a   1.000
_cell.length_b   1.000
_cell.length_c   1.000
_cell.angle_alpha   90.00
_cell.angle_beta   90.00
_cell.angle_gamma   90.00
#
_symmetry.space_group_name_H-M   'P 1'
#
loop_
_entity.id
_entity.type
_entity.pdbx_description
1 polymer ?
#
loop_
_entity_poly.entity_id
_entity_poly.type
_entity_poly.pdbx_seq_one_letter_code
_entity_poly.pdbx_strand_id
1 'polypeptide(L)'
;MIPIIQIQNGEIPIVRGYAVSMIVRSFKGRRDVEVHLFRPEWAPSEEKEISWDNLFGPPAMLDSVPDAEKDRKIVMESFTLDERDQVIEYLKEHYSSRLDSINSNPMEFPIPSGLPPLCYMSEGKDIGLIKFEKVPHFKLPFALRGLYNLSAHRPLVETREDDN
;
A
#
# COMPACT_ATOMS: atom_id res chain seq x y z
N MET A 1 6.23 19.12 12.26
CA MET A 1 7.25 18.46 11.41
C MET A 1 6.55 18.00 10.16
N ILE A 2 7.08 18.33 8.98
CA ILE A 2 6.51 17.99 7.67
C ILE A 2 7.13 16.64 7.26
N PRO A 3 6.34 15.66 6.79
CA PRO A 3 6.89 14.39 6.34
C PRO A 3 7.77 14.58 5.10
N ILE A 4 8.80 13.76 4.97
CA ILE A 4 9.61 13.68 3.75
C ILE A 4 8.75 13.03 2.66
N ILE A 5 8.65 13.66 1.49
CA ILE A 5 7.85 13.13 0.38
C ILE A 5 8.80 12.66 -0.71
N GLN A 6 8.75 11.37 -1.02
CA GLN A 6 9.53 10.74 -2.08
C GLN A 6 8.59 10.24 -3.16
N ILE A 7 8.53 10.95 -4.28
CA ILE A 7 7.70 10.57 -5.43
C ILE A 7 8.63 10.23 -6.58
N GLN A 8 8.53 9.01 -7.08
CA GLN A 8 9.10 8.63 -8.35
C GLN A 8 7.98 8.63 -9.40
N ASN A 9 8.23 9.34 -10.49
CA ASN A 9 7.44 9.22 -11.70
C ASN A 9 8.18 8.26 -12.63
N GLY A 10 7.48 7.31 -13.19
CA GLY A 10 8.00 6.41 -14.22
C GLY A 10 6.96 6.16 -15.28
N GLU A 11 7.43 5.81 -16.48
CA GLU A 11 6.59 5.31 -17.55
C GLU A 11 6.14 3.90 -17.19
N ILE A 12 4.83 3.75 -16.98
CA ILE A 12 4.18 2.45 -16.76
C ILE A 12 3.29 2.16 -17.97
N PRO A 13 3.11 0.88 -18.34
CA PRO A 13 2.37 0.50 -19.55
C PRO A 13 0.86 0.76 -19.47
N ILE A 14 0.35 1.12 -18.28
CA ILE A 14 -1.08 1.32 -18.00
C ILE A 14 -1.29 2.52 -17.06
N VAL A 15 -2.51 3.04 -17.02
CA VAL A 15 -2.87 4.24 -16.24
C VAL A 15 -2.79 4.05 -14.71
N ARG A 16 -2.84 2.80 -14.25
CA ARG A 16 -2.86 2.40 -12.83
C ARG A 16 -1.64 1.53 -12.54
N GLY A 17 -0.90 1.86 -11.49
CA GLY A 17 0.36 1.17 -11.19
C GLY A 17 1.29 1.97 -10.30
N TYR A 18 0.78 2.97 -9.60
CA TYR A 18 1.55 3.72 -8.62
C TYR A 18 1.28 3.12 -7.24
N ALA A 19 2.30 2.53 -6.64
CA ALA A 19 2.26 2.09 -5.26
C ALA A 19 2.50 3.30 -4.34
N VAL A 20 1.78 3.35 -3.21
CA VAL A 20 1.98 4.37 -2.19
C VAL A 20 2.17 3.69 -0.83
N SER A 21 3.13 4.16 -0.07
CA SER A 21 3.39 3.75 1.30
C SER A 21 3.66 4.98 2.16
N MET A 22 3.50 4.83 3.47
CA MET A 22 3.87 5.87 4.43
C MET A 22 4.57 5.26 5.63
N ILE A 23 5.47 6.03 6.24
CA ILE A 23 6.11 5.67 7.49
C ILE A 23 5.46 6.46 8.62
N VAL A 24 4.88 5.76 9.58
CA VAL A 24 4.30 6.34 10.80
C VAL A 24 5.33 6.28 11.92
N ARG A 25 5.72 7.45 12.48
CA ARG A 25 6.81 7.53 13.48
C ARG A 25 6.60 6.62 14.68
N SER A 26 5.36 6.49 15.13
CA SER A 26 4.98 5.69 16.28
C SER A 26 3.57 5.17 16.12
N PHE A 27 3.44 3.85 16.07
CA PHE A 27 2.16 3.19 15.87
C PHE A 27 2.11 1.87 16.63
N LYS A 28 1.07 1.69 17.48
CA LYS A 28 0.83 0.48 18.27
C LYS A 28 2.07 -0.10 18.97
N GLY A 29 2.87 0.74 19.64
CA GLY A 29 4.04 0.26 20.38
C GLY A 29 5.28 -0.04 19.52
N ARG A 30 5.26 0.29 18.22
CA ARG A 30 6.39 0.18 17.29
C ARG A 30 6.78 1.56 16.74
N ARG A 31 8.07 1.72 16.38
CA ARG A 31 8.59 2.91 15.69
C ARG A 31 8.74 2.63 14.20
N ASP A 32 8.68 3.70 13.41
CA ASP A 32 8.94 3.69 11.97
C ASP A 32 8.13 2.61 11.24
N VAL A 33 6.82 2.57 11.53
CA VAL A 33 5.91 1.55 10.99
C VAL A 33 5.56 1.91 9.56
N GLU A 34 5.87 1.00 8.65
CA GLU A 34 5.51 1.11 7.24
C GLU A 34 4.07 0.65 7.05
N VAL A 35 3.32 1.47 6.30
CA VAL A 35 1.95 1.19 5.93
C VAL A 35 1.84 1.26 4.42
N HIS A 36 1.55 0.13 3.78
CA HIS A 36 1.27 0.04 2.36
C HIS A 36 -0.18 0.42 2.10
N LEU A 37 -0.39 1.44 1.28
CA LEU A 37 -1.71 1.95 0.96
C LEU A 37 -2.24 1.29 -0.29
N PHE A 38 -3.53 0.99 -0.28
CA PHE A 38 -4.18 0.33 -1.40
C PHE A 38 -5.65 0.71 -1.46
N ARG A 39 -6.21 0.61 -2.67
CA ARG A 39 -7.63 0.75 -2.95
C ARG A 39 -8.30 -0.62 -2.84
N PRO A 40 -9.17 -0.85 -1.84
CA PRO A 40 -9.75 -2.18 -1.62
C PRO A 40 -10.86 -2.53 -2.61
N GLU A 41 -11.46 -1.54 -3.27
CA GLU A 41 -12.70 -1.68 -4.04
C GLU A 41 -12.68 -0.72 -5.24
N TRP A 42 -13.15 -1.21 -6.39
CA TRP A 42 -13.24 -0.46 -7.65
C TRP A 42 -14.48 -0.83 -8.44
N ALA A 43 -14.86 0.03 -9.38
CA ALA A 43 -15.98 -0.25 -10.27
C ALA A 43 -15.58 -1.33 -11.29
N PRO A 44 -16.47 -2.29 -11.63
CA PRO A 44 -16.17 -3.31 -12.63
C PRO A 44 -15.88 -2.76 -14.04
N SER A 45 -16.28 -1.53 -14.32
CA SER A 45 -15.94 -0.83 -15.57
C SER A 45 -14.44 -0.51 -15.67
N GLU A 46 -13.79 -0.19 -14.55
CA GLU A 46 -12.36 0.17 -14.52
C GLU A 46 -11.47 -1.01 -14.94
N GLU A 47 -11.84 -2.24 -14.55
CA GLU A 47 -11.09 -3.44 -14.95
C GLU A 47 -11.16 -3.70 -16.46
N LYS A 48 -12.23 -3.24 -17.12
CA LYS A 48 -12.43 -3.40 -18.57
C LYS A 48 -11.65 -2.39 -19.41
N GLU A 49 -11.22 -1.30 -18.79
CA GLU A 49 -10.44 -0.24 -19.45
C GLU A 49 -8.94 -0.60 -19.52
N ILE A 50 -8.50 -1.60 -18.74
CA ILE A 50 -7.11 -2.02 -18.68
C ILE A 50 -6.81 -3.07 -19.75
N SER A 51 -5.75 -2.82 -20.51
CA SER A 51 -5.12 -3.86 -21.34
C SER A 51 -4.27 -4.76 -20.46
N TRP A 52 -4.71 -6.01 -20.27
CA TRP A 52 -4.04 -6.98 -19.40
C TRP A 52 -2.86 -7.70 -20.05
N ASP A 53 -2.59 -7.41 -21.33
CA ASP A 53 -1.53 -8.05 -22.10
C ASP A 53 -0.15 -7.69 -21.57
N ASN A 54 0.68 -8.71 -21.30
CA ASN A 54 2.08 -8.58 -20.85
C ASN A 54 2.28 -7.81 -19.54
N LEU A 55 1.23 -7.63 -18.72
CA LEU A 55 1.37 -6.98 -17.42
C LEU A 55 1.96 -7.90 -16.35
N PHE A 56 1.84 -9.21 -16.52
CA PHE A 56 2.29 -10.20 -15.56
C PHE A 56 3.41 -11.07 -16.12
N GLY A 57 4.40 -11.32 -15.27
CA GLY A 57 5.60 -12.08 -15.57
C GLY A 57 5.59 -13.47 -14.93
N PRO A 58 6.75 -14.14 -14.85
CA PRO A 58 6.86 -15.43 -14.19
C PRO A 58 6.42 -15.36 -12.71
N PRO A 59 6.02 -16.49 -12.12
CA PRO A 59 5.58 -16.52 -10.73
C PRO A 59 6.65 -16.03 -9.77
N ALA A 60 6.23 -15.33 -8.71
CA ALA A 60 7.14 -14.83 -7.68
C ALA A 60 7.85 -15.96 -6.89
N MET A 61 7.21 -17.11 -6.76
CA MET A 61 7.74 -18.29 -6.08
C MET A 61 7.53 -19.54 -6.94
N LEU A 62 8.40 -20.54 -6.79
CA LEU A 62 8.32 -21.81 -7.54
C LEU A 62 6.97 -22.52 -7.36
N ASP A 63 6.36 -22.38 -6.18
CA ASP A 63 5.09 -23.02 -5.80
C ASP A 63 3.87 -22.11 -6.00
N SER A 64 4.07 -20.87 -6.49
CA SER A 64 2.96 -19.95 -6.76
C SER A 64 2.18 -20.41 -7.98
N VAL A 65 0.88 -20.63 -7.81
CA VAL A 65 -0.04 -20.91 -8.91
C VAL A 65 -0.48 -19.57 -9.52
N PRO A 66 -0.21 -19.30 -10.81
CA PRO A 66 -0.73 -18.12 -11.50
C PRO A 66 -2.26 -18.08 -11.41
N ASP A 67 -2.79 -16.94 -10.99
CA ASP A 67 -4.23 -16.74 -10.85
C ASP A 67 -4.54 -15.36 -11.41
N ALA A 68 -5.02 -15.34 -12.65
CA ALA A 68 -5.27 -14.10 -13.36
C ALA A 68 -6.25 -13.18 -12.62
N GLU A 69 -7.20 -13.72 -11.86
CA GLU A 69 -8.12 -12.88 -11.09
C GLU A 69 -7.38 -12.21 -9.92
N LYS A 70 -6.56 -12.95 -9.19
CA LYS A 70 -5.76 -12.39 -8.07
C LYS A 70 -4.71 -11.42 -8.56
N ASP A 71 -4.02 -11.76 -9.64
CA ASP A 71 -2.97 -10.94 -10.23
C ASP A 71 -3.53 -9.58 -10.66
N ARG A 72 -4.70 -9.55 -11.30
CA ARG A 72 -5.40 -8.31 -11.65
C ARG A 72 -5.72 -7.44 -10.43
N LYS A 73 -6.06 -8.03 -9.28
CA LYS A 73 -6.34 -7.28 -8.05
C LYS A 73 -5.14 -6.48 -7.57
N ILE A 74 -3.91 -6.98 -7.78
CA ILE A 74 -2.68 -6.27 -7.43
C ILE A 74 -2.56 -4.95 -8.21
N VAL A 75 -2.90 -5.00 -9.51
CA VAL A 75 -2.93 -3.78 -10.33
C VAL A 75 -4.06 -2.88 -9.88
N MET A 76 -5.26 -3.43 -9.67
CA MET A 76 -6.46 -2.64 -9.34
C MET A 76 -6.38 -1.97 -7.97
N GLU A 77 -5.66 -2.55 -7.01
CA GLU A 77 -5.47 -1.97 -5.68
C GLU A 77 -4.39 -0.88 -5.64
N SER A 78 -3.56 -0.76 -6.69
CA SER A 78 -2.63 0.36 -6.88
C SER A 78 -3.36 1.61 -7.39
N PHE A 79 -2.68 2.75 -7.44
CA PHE A 79 -3.30 4.04 -7.79
C PHE A 79 -3.00 4.46 -9.23
N THR A 80 -3.88 5.27 -9.81
CA THR A 80 -3.53 6.12 -10.94
C THR A 80 -2.67 7.31 -10.49
N LEU A 81 -2.09 8.05 -11.43
CA LEU A 81 -1.29 9.24 -11.13
C LEU A 81 -2.10 10.28 -10.32
N ASP A 82 -3.33 10.55 -10.74
CA ASP A 82 -4.21 11.51 -10.09
C ASP A 82 -4.67 11.01 -8.71
N GLU A 83 -5.02 9.73 -8.59
CA GLU A 83 -5.40 9.12 -7.31
C GLU A 83 -4.23 9.15 -6.32
N ARG A 84 -3.00 8.86 -6.78
CA ARG A 84 -1.78 8.93 -5.98
C ARG A 84 -1.58 10.34 -5.43
N ASP A 85 -1.68 11.36 -6.27
CA ASP A 85 -1.47 12.74 -5.86
C ASP A 85 -2.53 13.19 -4.86
N GLN A 86 -3.79 12.76 -5.03
CA GLN A 86 -4.86 12.98 -4.06
C GLN A 86 -4.58 12.29 -2.72
N VAL A 87 -4.10 11.04 -2.72
CA VAL A 87 -3.73 10.31 -1.50
C VAL A 87 -2.61 11.04 -0.76
N ILE A 88 -1.57 11.46 -1.47
CA ILE A 88 -0.42 12.17 -0.87
C ILE A 88 -0.89 13.49 -0.24
N GLU A 89 -1.72 14.26 -0.93
CA GLU A 89 -2.24 15.52 -0.40
C GLU A 89 -3.14 15.30 0.82
N TYR A 90 -4.03 14.30 0.77
CA TYR A 90 -4.85 13.91 1.92
C TYR A 90 -3.99 13.53 3.14
N LEU A 91 -2.93 12.75 2.95
CA LEU A 91 -2.03 12.36 4.04
C LEU A 91 -1.26 13.55 4.63
N LYS A 92 -0.84 14.50 3.79
CA LYS A 92 -0.17 15.73 4.23
C LYS A 92 -1.12 16.60 5.07
N GLU A 93 -2.33 16.84 4.58
CA GLU A 93 -3.32 17.69 5.25
C GLU A 93 -3.72 17.12 6.62
N HIS A 94 -3.98 15.81 6.67
CA HIS A 94 -4.62 15.20 7.84
C HIS A 94 -3.66 14.49 8.80
N TYR A 95 -2.48 14.05 8.34
CA TYR A 95 -1.61 13.16 9.12
C TYR A 95 -0.14 13.59 9.20
N SER A 96 0.27 14.71 8.58
CA SER A 96 1.67 15.18 8.55
C SER A 96 2.37 15.22 9.92
N SER A 97 1.65 15.52 11.00
CA SER A 97 2.22 15.54 12.35
C SER A 97 2.72 14.17 12.83
N ARG A 98 2.14 13.06 12.33
CA ARG A 98 2.41 11.67 12.73
C ARG A 98 3.31 10.92 11.75
N LEU A 99 3.39 11.39 10.51
CA LEU A 99 4.13 10.74 9.43
C LEU A 99 5.60 11.20 9.43
N ASP A 100 6.49 10.27 9.19
CA ASP A 100 7.90 10.54 8.95
C ASP A 100 8.15 10.77 7.45
N SER A 101 7.64 9.86 6.62
CA SER A 101 7.72 9.96 5.17
C SER A 101 6.49 9.40 4.46
N ILE A 102 6.31 9.82 3.22
CA ILE A 102 5.35 9.28 2.26
C ILE A 102 6.15 8.93 1.01
N ASN A 103 6.08 7.69 0.58
CA ASN A 103 6.78 7.20 -0.60
C ASN A 103 5.77 6.77 -1.65
N SER A 104 5.99 7.16 -2.91
CA SER A 104 5.28 6.60 -4.03
C SER A 104 6.22 6.26 -5.17
N ASN A 105 6.06 5.06 -5.70
CA ASN A 105 6.86 4.54 -6.79
C ASN A 105 5.95 3.89 -7.83
N PRO A 106 6.29 3.99 -9.13
CA PRO A 106 5.68 3.14 -10.13
C PRO A 106 6.03 1.68 -9.83
N MET A 107 5.08 0.78 -10.03
CA MET A 107 5.31 -0.65 -9.96
C MET A 107 6.24 -1.09 -11.10
N GLU A 108 7.04 -2.11 -10.83
CA GLU A 108 7.90 -2.71 -11.84
C GLU A 108 7.09 -3.69 -12.68
N PHE A 109 6.98 -3.42 -13.98
CA PHE A 109 6.33 -4.29 -14.94
C PHE A 109 7.37 -5.09 -15.74
N PRO A 110 7.10 -6.38 -16.06
CA PRO A 110 5.90 -7.12 -15.71
C PRO A 110 5.87 -7.55 -14.23
N ILE A 111 4.70 -7.46 -13.60
CA ILE A 111 4.51 -7.80 -12.19
C ILE A 111 4.61 -9.33 -12.03
N PRO A 112 5.37 -9.86 -11.06
CA PRO A 112 5.41 -11.29 -10.81
C PRO A 112 4.03 -11.86 -10.52
N SER A 113 3.68 -12.97 -11.17
CA SER A 113 2.37 -13.62 -10.98
C SER A 113 2.33 -14.44 -9.68
N GLY A 114 1.11 -14.71 -9.19
CA GLY A 114 0.89 -15.53 -8.00
C GLY A 114 1.29 -14.85 -6.69
N LEU A 115 1.35 -13.52 -6.68
CA LEU A 115 1.46 -12.72 -5.48
C LEU A 115 0.07 -12.55 -4.82
N PRO A 116 -0.04 -12.60 -3.49
CA PRO A 116 -1.30 -12.32 -2.82
C PRO A 116 -1.60 -10.81 -2.86
N PRO A 117 -2.78 -10.38 -3.34
CA PRO A 117 -3.17 -8.97 -3.30
C PRO A 117 -3.37 -8.52 -1.84
N LEU A 118 -3.08 -7.26 -1.56
CA LEU A 118 -3.18 -6.68 -0.21
C LEU A 118 -4.61 -6.75 0.34
N CYS A 119 -5.62 -6.64 -0.51
CA CYS A 119 -7.02 -6.78 -0.12
C CYS A 119 -7.40 -8.16 0.47
N TYR A 120 -6.60 -9.21 0.23
CA TYR A 120 -6.83 -10.56 0.77
C TYR A 120 -6.15 -10.79 2.13
N MET A 121 -5.31 -9.85 2.57
CA MET A 121 -4.62 -9.96 3.85
C MET A 121 -5.62 -9.89 5.00
N SER A 122 -5.60 -10.91 5.84
CA SER A 122 -6.43 -10.97 7.05
C SER A 122 -5.71 -10.32 8.23
N GLU A 123 -6.45 -9.58 9.04
CA GLU A 123 -5.91 -9.02 10.28
C GLU A 123 -5.52 -10.16 11.24
N GLY A 124 -4.30 -10.09 11.76
CA GLY A 124 -3.73 -11.07 12.68
C GLY A 124 -3.14 -10.40 13.91
N LYS A 125 -2.23 -11.10 14.59
CA LYS A 125 -1.56 -10.56 15.77
C LYS A 125 -0.69 -9.34 15.44
N ASP A 126 0.07 -9.44 14.34
CA ASP A 126 1.06 -8.44 13.94
C ASP A 126 0.65 -7.70 12.66
N ILE A 127 -0.12 -8.35 11.77
CA ILE A 127 -0.66 -7.74 10.56
C ILE A 127 -1.98 -7.05 10.88
N GLY A 128 -2.16 -5.81 10.45
CA GLY A 128 -3.43 -5.12 10.62
C GLY A 128 -3.78 -4.17 9.49
N LEU A 129 -5.03 -3.74 9.48
CA LEU A 129 -5.57 -2.84 8.45
C LEU A 129 -6.04 -1.51 9.06
N ILE A 130 -5.68 -0.42 8.40
CA ILE A 130 -6.23 0.92 8.62
C ILE A 130 -7.30 1.14 7.58
N LYS A 131 -8.52 1.47 8.02
CA LYS A 131 -9.66 1.78 7.15
C LYS A 131 -9.90 3.29 7.16
N PHE A 132 -9.20 4.03 6.31
CA PHE A 132 -9.27 5.49 6.29
C PHE A 132 -10.67 5.98 5.92
N GLU A 133 -11.40 5.20 5.12
CA GLU A 133 -12.78 5.46 4.73
C GLU A 133 -13.75 5.50 5.92
N LYS A 134 -13.36 4.95 7.08
CA LYS A 134 -14.16 4.98 8.31
C LYS A 134 -13.80 6.13 9.26
N VAL A 135 -12.76 6.91 8.94
CA VAL A 135 -12.31 8.02 9.78
C VAL A 135 -13.16 9.26 9.50
N PRO A 136 -13.55 10.04 10.53
CA PRO A 136 -14.22 11.31 10.33
C PRO A 136 -13.42 12.22 9.39
N HIS A 137 -14.12 12.96 8.53
CA HIS A 137 -13.51 13.86 7.54
C HIS A 137 -12.66 13.18 6.46
N PHE A 138 -12.94 11.91 6.13
CA PHE A 138 -12.40 11.30 4.91
C PHE A 138 -12.95 12.02 3.66
N LYS A 139 -12.05 12.48 2.78
CA LYS A 139 -12.38 13.34 1.63
C LYS A 139 -12.06 12.73 0.25
N LEU A 140 -11.40 11.57 0.21
CA LEU A 140 -11.03 10.97 -1.08
C LEU A 140 -12.28 10.40 -1.78
N PRO A 141 -12.34 10.43 -3.13
CA PRO A 141 -13.47 9.92 -3.89
C PRO A 141 -13.53 8.39 -3.99
N PHE A 142 -12.58 7.68 -3.37
CA PHE A 142 -12.47 6.22 -3.33
C PHE A 142 -12.09 5.75 -1.94
N ALA A 143 -12.39 4.50 -1.61
CA ALA A 143 -11.95 3.90 -0.35
C ALA A 143 -10.42 3.75 -0.31
N LEU A 144 -9.82 4.06 0.83
CA LEU A 144 -8.38 3.94 1.04
C LEU A 144 -8.13 3.07 2.28
N ARG A 145 -7.33 2.01 2.12
CA ARG A 145 -6.89 1.18 3.22
C ARG A 145 -5.37 1.17 3.32
N GLY A 146 -4.86 0.91 4.52
CA GLY A 146 -3.44 0.75 4.79
C GLY A 146 -3.15 -0.58 5.46
N LEU A 147 -2.26 -1.39 4.90
CA LEU A 147 -1.76 -2.61 5.50
C LEU A 147 -0.43 -2.34 6.22
N TYR A 148 -0.28 -2.82 7.43
CA TYR A 148 0.99 -2.77 8.16
C TYR A 148 1.29 -4.13 8.80
N ASN A 149 2.57 -4.40 9.02
CA ASN A 149 3.04 -5.57 9.76
C ASN A 149 3.94 -5.15 10.92
N LEU A 150 3.42 -5.17 12.15
CA LEU A 150 4.16 -4.78 13.36
C LEU A 150 5.36 -5.67 13.66
N SER A 151 5.38 -6.93 13.20
CA SER A 151 6.50 -7.84 13.43
C SER A 151 7.75 -7.42 12.67
N ALA A 152 7.60 -6.66 11.58
CA ALA A 152 8.69 -6.14 10.75
C ALA A 152 9.38 -4.91 11.36
N HIS A 153 8.82 -4.31 12.44
CA HIS A 153 9.27 -3.03 12.97
C HIS A 153 9.78 -3.12 14.41
N ARG A 154 10.68 -2.20 14.76
CA ARG A 154 11.33 -2.17 16.07
C ARG A 154 10.35 -1.74 17.19
N PRO A 155 10.41 -2.37 18.38
CA PRO A 155 9.66 -1.91 19.54
C PRO A 155 9.94 -0.44 19.91
N LEU A 156 8.92 0.24 20.44
CA LEU A 156 9.06 1.58 21.00
C LEU A 156 9.90 1.59 22.28
N VAL A 157 9.91 0.50 23.02
CA VAL A 157 10.72 0.33 24.23
C VAL A 157 11.62 -0.87 23.96
N GLU A 158 12.94 -0.67 23.94
CA GLU A 158 13.87 -1.78 24.11
C GLU A 158 13.53 -2.40 25.45
N THR A 159 12.97 -3.60 25.43
CA THR A 159 12.95 -4.41 26.64
C THR A 159 14.42 -4.60 26.96
N ARG A 160 14.91 -3.90 27.99
CA ARG A 160 16.12 -4.33 28.68
C ARG A 160 15.79 -5.74 29.12
N GLU A 161 16.41 -6.73 28.48
CA GLU A 161 16.53 -8.05 29.08
C GLU A 161 17.35 -7.81 30.34
N ASP A 162 16.65 -7.54 31.45
CA ASP A 162 17.25 -7.56 32.77
C ASP A 162 17.81 -8.96 32.98
N ASP A 163 19.11 -9.00 33.27
CA ASP A 163 19.92 -10.16 33.61
C ASP A 163 19.17 -11.20 34.46
N ASN A 164 19.24 -12.47 34.05
CA ASN A 164 19.29 -13.58 35.00
C ASN A 164 20.07 -14.79 34.44
#